data_AF-A0A519Y809-F1
#
_entry.id   AF-A0A519Y809-F1
#
_cell.length_a   1.000
_cell.length_b   1.000
_cell.length_c   1.000
_cell.angle_alpha   90.00
_cell.angle_beta   90.00
_cell.angle_gamma   90.00
#
_symmetry.space_group_name_H-M   'P 1'
#
loop_
_entity.id
_entity.type
_entity.pdbx_description
1 polymer ?
#
loop_
_entity_poly.entity_id
_entity_poly.type
_entity_poly.pdbx_seq_one_letter_code
_entity_poly.pdbx_strand_id
1 'polypeptide(L)'
;IPFFLRRFGIKQVMLFSMVAWVLRFGLLAFGNPSEGLWMIILSCIVYGMAFDFFNISGSLFVETQTQPSIRASAQGLFMMMTNGFGAVLGSSISGLVIQNYFTDAAGNKDWHGIWLAFAAYALVIAVLFVFIFKHKHEPQELENKYAEPAIAA
;
A
#
# COMPACT_ATOMS: atom_id res chain seq x y z
N ILE A 1 13.15 -4.82 -6.77
CA ILE A 1 12.07 -4.26 -7.63
C ILE A 1 12.01 -4.93 -9.03
N PRO A 2 13.09 -5.08 -9.83
CA PRO A 2 13.00 -5.65 -11.20
C PRO A 2 12.56 -7.13 -11.25
N PHE A 3 12.93 -7.92 -10.24
CA PHE A 3 12.67 -9.37 -10.20
C PHE A 3 11.19 -9.73 -9.94
N PHE A 4 10.49 -8.95 -9.11
CA PHE A 4 9.09 -9.20 -8.76
C PHE A 4 8.12 -8.74 -9.86
N LEU A 5 8.43 -7.63 -10.53
CA LEU A 5 7.67 -7.15 -11.69
C LEU A 5 7.78 -8.13 -12.88
N ARG A 6 8.96 -8.75 -13.08
CA ARG A 6 9.20 -9.74 -14.16
C ARG A 6 8.52 -11.10 -13.93
N ARG A 7 8.20 -11.47 -12.68
CA ARG A 7 7.65 -12.81 -12.34
C ARG A 7 6.15 -12.79 -12.02
N PHE A 8 5.62 -11.72 -11.41
CA PHE A 8 4.27 -11.72 -10.84
C PHE A 8 3.29 -10.70 -11.48
N GLY A 9 3.78 -9.72 -12.26
CA GLY A 9 2.94 -8.70 -12.88
C GLY A 9 2.41 -7.66 -11.89
N ILE A 10 2.07 -6.47 -12.39
CA ILE A 10 1.66 -5.29 -11.60
C ILE A 10 0.46 -5.61 -10.68
N LYS A 11 -0.46 -6.49 -11.13
CA LYS A 11 -1.66 -6.85 -10.38
C LYS A 11 -1.36 -7.68 -9.12
N GLN A 12 -0.48 -8.68 -9.21
CA GLN A 12 -0.11 -9.48 -8.04
C GLN A 12 0.71 -8.66 -7.05
N VAL A 13 1.60 -7.77 -7.53
CA VAL A 13 2.38 -6.87 -6.66
C VAL A 13 1.46 -5.93 -5.87
N MET A 14 0.43 -5.37 -6.50
CA MET A 14 -0.58 -4.56 -5.80
C MET A 14 -1.43 -5.37 -4.82
N LEU A 15 -1.75 -6.63 -5.14
CA LEU A 15 -2.53 -7.50 -4.24
C LEU A 15 -1.69 -7.95 -3.03
N PHE A 16 -0.41 -8.25 -3.25
CA PHE A 16 0.57 -8.50 -2.19
C PHE A 16 0.74 -7.28 -1.27
N SER A 17 0.77 -6.05 -1.80
CA SER A 17 0.89 -4.85 -0.96
C SER A 17 -0.37 -4.61 -0.11
N MET A 18 -1.55 -4.90 -0.64
CA MET A 18 -2.82 -4.81 0.10
C MET A 18 -2.93 -5.90 1.18
N VAL A 19 -2.56 -7.14 0.86
CA VAL A 19 -2.50 -8.23 1.85
C VAL A 19 -1.44 -7.93 2.92
N ALA A 20 -0.29 -7.38 2.53
CA ALA A 20 0.73 -6.91 3.45
C ALA A 20 0.21 -5.82 4.40
N TRP A 21 -0.66 -4.92 3.93
CA TRP A 21 -1.34 -3.93 4.77
C TRP A 21 -2.30 -4.57 5.78
N VAL A 22 -3.12 -5.53 5.35
CA VAL A 22 -4.01 -6.28 6.25
C VAL A 22 -3.20 -7.03 7.31
N LEU A 23 -2.13 -7.71 6.87
CA LEU A 23 -1.27 -8.53 7.71
C LEU A 23 -0.47 -7.66 8.69
N ARG A 24 -0.07 -6.45 8.27
CA ARG A 24 0.55 -5.42 9.14
C ARG A 24 -0.39 -5.00 10.27
N PHE A 25 -1.61 -4.59 9.95
CA PHE A 25 -2.56 -4.15 10.98
C PHE A 25 -3.02 -5.32 11.87
N GLY A 26 -3.15 -6.52 11.31
CA GLY A 26 -3.40 -7.74 12.09
C GLY A 26 -2.25 -8.06 13.05
N LEU A 27 -1.00 -8.06 12.57
CA LEU A 27 0.19 -8.26 13.42
C LEU A 27 0.33 -7.18 14.51
N LEU A 28 -0.07 -5.93 14.22
CA LEU A 28 -0.07 -4.84 15.20
C LEU A 28 -1.18 -4.98 16.26
N ALA A 29 -2.34 -5.54 15.90
CA ALA A 29 -3.40 -5.83 16.87
C ALA A 29 -3.00 -6.92 17.87
N PHE A 30 -2.27 -7.95 17.41
CA PHE A 30 -1.83 -9.06 18.27
C PHE A 30 -0.39 -8.90 18.82
N GLY A 31 0.35 -7.87 18.40
CA GLY A 31 1.73 -7.64 18.80
C GLY A 31 1.83 -7.05 20.20
N ASN A 32 2.37 -7.83 21.15
CA ASN A 32 2.64 -7.37 22.51
C ASN A 32 4.11 -6.92 22.70
N PRO A 33 4.38 -5.85 23.50
CA PRO A 33 5.75 -5.37 23.75
C PRO A 33 6.68 -6.35 24.48
N SER A 34 6.15 -7.40 25.11
CA SER A 34 6.93 -8.42 25.82
C SER A 34 7.34 -9.59 24.92
N GLU A 35 6.39 -10.47 24.56
CA GLU A 35 6.65 -11.68 23.75
C GLU A 35 6.36 -11.49 22.26
N GLY A 36 5.64 -10.44 21.87
CA GLY A 36 5.21 -10.16 20.50
C GLY A 36 6.10 -9.18 19.73
N LEU A 37 7.29 -8.81 20.25
CA LEU A 37 8.20 -7.87 19.61
C LEU A 37 8.59 -8.32 18.19
N TRP A 38 8.72 -9.63 17.98
CA TRP A 38 9.00 -10.20 16.65
C TRP A 38 7.88 -9.90 15.64
N MET A 39 6.61 -9.86 16.07
CA MET A 39 5.45 -9.51 15.22
C MET A 39 5.50 -8.04 14.82
N ILE A 40 5.95 -7.17 15.74
CA ILE A 40 6.15 -5.73 15.47
C ILE A 40 7.30 -5.51 14.48
N ILE A 41 8.43 -6.19 14.67
CA ILE A 41 9.58 -6.11 13.75
C ILE A 41 9.19 -6.63 12.36
N LEU A 42 8.48 -7.76 12.28
CA LEU A 42 8.01 -8.32 11.02
C LEU A 42 7.01 -7.39 10.33
N SER A 43 6.11 -6.77 11.10
CA SER A 43 5.20 -5.71 10.64
C SER A 43 5.95 -4.50 10.04
N CYS A 44 7.09 -4.09 10.62
CA CYS A 44 7.94 -3.03 10.09
C CYS A 44 8.62 -3.41 8.76
N ILE A 45 9.09 -4.65 8.62
CA ILE A 45 9.69 -5.13 7.37
C ILE A 45 8.63 -5.19 6.25
N VAL A 46 7.46 -5.74 6.56
CA VAL A 46 6.32 -5.84 5.64
C VAL A 46 5.88 -4.46 5.18
N TYR A 47 5.93 -3.45 6.06
CA TYR A 47 5.64 -2.06 5.69
C TYR A 47 6.61 -1.47 4.68
N GLY A 48 7.92 -1.64 4.88
CA GLY A 48 8.92 -1.15 3.93
C GLY A 48 8.67 -1.73 2.53
N MET A 49 8.36 -3.02 2.46
CA MET A 49 8.04 -3.70 1.20
C MET A 49 6.73 -3.19 0.59
N ALA A 50 5.66 -3.06 1.37
CA ALA A 50 4.36 -2.62 0.87
C ALA A 50 4.39 -1.16 0.40
N PHE A 51 5.09 -0.30 1.15
CA PHE A 51 5.26 1.12 0.81
C PHE A 51 6.05 1.28 -0.50
N ASP A 52 7.15 0.54 -0.65
CA ASP A 52 7.97 0.56 -1.87
C ASP A 52 7.18 0.08 -3.08
N PHE A 53 6.51 -1.08 -2.96
CA PHE A 53 5.72 -1.62 -4.06
C PHE A 53 4.53 -0.74 -4.45
N PHE A 54 3.83 -0.14 -3.49
CA PHE A 54 2.69 0.72 -3.78
C PHE A 54 3.13 2.05 -4.41
N ASN A 55 4.13 2.72 -3.84
CA ASN A 55 4.58 4.01 -4.34
C ASN A 55 5.28 3.90 -5.69
N ILE A 56 6.16 2.91 -5.88
CA ILE A 56 6.90 2.74 -7.14
C ILE A 56 5.99 2.21 -8.25
N SER A 57 5.13 1.21 -7.97
CA SER A 57 4.24 0.68 -9.02
C SER A 57 3.18 1.72 -9.40
N GLY A 58 2.68 2.49 -8.42
CA GLY A 58 1.71 3.56 -8.66
C GLY A 58 2.31 4.70 -9.48
N SER A 59 3.51 5.18 -9.13
CA SER A 59 4.19 6.23 -9.90
C SER A 59 4.56 5.76 -11.32
N LEU A 60 4.98 4.51 -11.49
CA LEU A 60 5.25 3.92 -12.80
C LEU A 60 3.97 3.79 -13.64
N PHE A 61 2.86 3.35 -13.04
CA PHE A 61 1.58 3.26 -13.76
C PHE A 61 1.13 4.64 -14.24
N VAL A 62 1.15 5.65 -13.37
CA VAL A 62 0.82 7.04 -13.74
C VAL A 62 1.73 7.56 -14.86
N GLU A 63 3.03 7.24 -14.81
CA GLU A 63 3.99 7.59 -15.87
C GLU A 63 3.64 6.96 -17.22
N THR A 64 3.24 5.69 -17.24
CA THR A 64 2.87 5.00 -18.48
C THR A 64 1.60 5.56 -19.12
N GLN A 65 0.70 6.12 -18.32
CA GLN A 65 -0.57 6.70 -18.79
C GLN A 65 -0.47 8.19 -19.12
N THR A 66 0.71 8.83 -18.94
CA THR A 66 0.90 10.26 -19.17
C THR A 66 1.95 10.58 -20.24
N GLN A 67 1.75 11.71 -20.92
CA GLN A 67 2.67 12.20 -21.94
C GLN A 67 4.05 12.53 -21.34
N PRO A 68 5.16 12.30 -22.06
CA PRO A 68 6.52 12.52 -21.56
C PRO A 68 6.77 13.88 -20.92
N SER A 69 6.12 14.93 -21.44
CA SER A 69 6.26 16.32 -20.97
C SER A 69 5.73 16.57 -19.56
N ILE A 70 4.79 15.76 -19.05
CA ILE A 70 4.13 15.96 -17.75
C ILE A 70 4.35 14.82 -16.75
N ARG A 71 5.21 13.84 -17.07
CA ARG A 71 5.44 12.63 -16.25
C ARG A 71 5.86 12.96 -14.82
N ALA A 72 6.85 13.84 -14.66
CA ALA A 72 7.36 14.24 -13.35
C ALA A 72 6.25 14.92 -12.51
N SER A 73 5.44 15.77 -13.13
CA SER A 73 4.31 16.44 -12.47
C SER A 73 3.22 15.43 -12.08
N ALA A 74 2.92 14.45 -12.94
CA ALA A 74 1.92 13.43 -12.66
C ALA A 74 2.36 12.48 -11.52
N GLN A 75 3.63 12.07 -11.49
CA GLN A 75 4.20 11.30 -10.38
C GLN A 75 4.20 12.10 -9.07
N GLY A 76 4.59 13.37 -9.12
CA GLY A 76 4.57 14.27 -7.96
C GLY A 76 3.15 14.46 -7.42
N LEU A 77 2.16 14.65 -8.30
CA LEU A 77 0.76 14.75 -7.92
C LEU A 77 0.25 13.45 -7.30
N PHE A 78 0.61 12.29 -7.86
CA PHE A 78 0.26 10.98 -7.29
C PHE A 78 0.81 10.83 -5.88
N MET A 79 2.10 11.13 -5.66
CA MET A 79 2.71 11.08 -4.32
C MET A 79 2.08 12.07 -3.35
N MET A 80 1.71 13.27 -3.81
CA MET A 80 1.03 14.27 -2.97
C MET A 80 -0.38 13.82 -2.59
N MET A 81 -1.09 13.14 -3.49
CA MET A 81 -2.42 12.60 -3.20
C MET A 81 -2.37 11.42 -2.22
N THR A 82 -1.38 10.53 -2.35
CA THR A 82 -1.28 9.32 -1.50
C THR A 82 -0.65 9.63 -0.14
N ASN A 83 0.49 10.30 -0.11
CA ASN A 83 1.27 10.54 1.12
C ASN A 83 1.01 11.92 1.74
N GLY A 84 0.41 12.86 0.99
CA GLY A 84 0.01 14.18 1.49
C GLY A 84 -1.45 14.19 1.93
N PHE A 85 -2.35 14.47 0.99
CA PHE A 85 -3.78 14.60 1.29
C PHE A 85 -4.39 13.33 1.89
N GLY A 86 -4.05 12.15 1.33
CA GLY A 86 -4.51 10.87 1.85
C GLY A 86 -4.09 10.64 3.31
N ALA A 87 -2.84 10.98 3.66
CA ALA A 87 -2.34 10.84 5.03
C ALA A 87 -3.02 11.82 6.00
N VAL A 88 -3.26 13.06 5.57
CA VAL A 88 -3.96 14.08 6.39
C VAL A 88 -5.41 13.66 6.63
N LEU A 89 -6.15 13.34 5.58
CA LEU A 89 -7.55 12.93 5.70
C LEU A 89 -7.68 11.63 6.51
N GLY A 90 -6.81 10.65 6.25
CA GLY A 90 -6.78 9.40 6.99
C GLY A 90 -6.49 9.61 8.48
N SER A 91 -5.52 10.47 8.82
CA SER A 91 -5.22 10.79 10.23
C SER A 91 -6.34 11.57 10.91
N SER A 92 -6.95 12.53 10.22
CA SER A 92 -8.07 13.30 10.78
C SER A 92 -9.31 12.43 11.02
N ILE A 93 -9.72 11.62 10.03
CA ILE A 93 -10.90 10.75 10.15
C ILE A 93 -10.64 9.66 11.20
N SER A 94 -9.47 9.02 11.15
CA SER A 94 -9.15 7.98 12.12
C SER A 94 -9.06 8.52 13.55
N GLY A 95 -8.48 9.71 13.74
CA GLY A 95 -8.46 10.39 15.04
C GLY A 95 -9.85 10.60 15.63
N LEU A 96 -10.82 11.05 14.81
CA LEU A 96 -12.22 11.22 15.24
C LEU A 96 -12.88 9.88 15.60
N VAL A 97 -12.66 8.84 14.80
CA VAL A 97 -13.20 7.50 15.07
C VAL A 97 -12.62 6.93 16.36
N ILE A 98 -11.31 7.07 16.57
CA ILE A 98 -10.62 6.63 17.79
C ILE A 98 -11.16 7.37 19.01
N GLN A 99 -11.34 8.69 18.90
CA GLN A 99 -11.83 9.51 20.00
C GLN A 99 -13.27 9.18 20.40
N ASN A 100 -14.15 8.91 19.43
CA ASN A 100 -15.57 8.68 19.70
C ASN A 100 -15.91 7.22 20.05
N TYR A 101 -15.18 6.24 19.50
CA TYR A 101 -15.53 4.81 19.63
C TYR A 101 -14.53 3.98 20.43
N PHE A 102 -13.27 4.42 20.55
CA PHE A 102 -12.18 3.64 21.16
C PHE A 102 -11.50 4.36 22.32
N THR A 103 -12.08 5.46 22.81
CA THR A 103 -11.61 6.19 23.98
C THR A 103 -12.70 6.14 25.05
N ASP A 104 -12.38 5.54 26.18
CA ASP A 104 -13.29 5.47 27.33
C ASP A 104 -13.39 6.83 28.05
N ALA A 105 -14.41 7.03 28.89
CA ALA A 105 -14.63 8.25 29.67
C ALA A 105 -13.44 8.63 30.57
N ALA A 106 -12.58 7.65 30.91
CA ALA A 106 -11.33 7.84 31.63
C ALA A 106 -10.13 8.27 30.75
N GLY A 107 -10.31 8.39 29.43
CA GLY A 107 -9.24 8.72 28.46
C GLY A 107 -8.37 7.53 28.03
N ASN A 108 -8.71 6.31 28.45
CA ASN A 108 -8.00 5.09 28.07
C ASN A 108 -8.36 4.70 26.63
N LYS A 109 -7.33 4.46 25.81
CA LYS A 109 -7.49 4.04 24.40
C LYS A 109 -7.43 2.53 24.28
N ASP A 110 -8.44 1.94 23.64
CA ASP A 110 -8.41 0.53 23.27
C ASP A 110 -7.56 0.32 22.00
N TRP A 111 -6.25 0.25 22.18
CA TRP A 111 -5.31 0.05 21.07
C TRP A 111 -5.58 -1.23 20.27
N HIS A 112 -6.03 -2.29 20.94
CA HIS A 112 -6.33 -3.56 20.27
C HIS A 112 -7.52 -3.38 19.32
N GLY A 113 -8.61 -2.78 19.80
CA GLY A 113 -9.79 -2.47 19.00
C GLY A 113 -9.49 -1.52 17.83
N ILE A 114 -8.65 -0.51 18.06
CA ILE A 114 -8.23 0.45 17.02
C ILE A 114 -7.50 -0.28 15.88
N TRP A 115 -6.47 -1.07 16.21
CA TRP A 115 -5.70 -1.80 15.20
C TRP A 115 -6.55 -2.82 14.44
N LEU A 116 -7.49 -3.48 15.14
CA LEU A 116 -8.40 -4.44 14.52
C LEU A 116 -9.41 -3.75 13.58
N ALA A 117 -9.91 -2.56 13.94
CA ALA A 117 -10.75 -1.75 13.06
C ALA A 117 -9.99 -1.29 11.80
N PHE A 118 -8.73 -0.86 11.94
CA PHE A 118 -7.88 -0.56 10.79
C PHE A 118 -7.60 -1.79 9.92
N ALA A 119 -7.36 -2.95 10.52
CA ALA A 119 -7.17 -4.21 9.80
C ALA A 119 -8.44 -4.60 9.02
N ALA A 120 -9.61 -4.49 9.64
CA ALA A 120 -10.89 -4.76 9.01
C ALA A 120 -11.17 -3.79 7.86
N TYR A 121 -10.91 -2.50 8.04
CA TYR A 121 -11.02 -1.49 6.97
C TYR A 121 -10.09 -1.82 5.80
N ALA A 122 -8.82 -2.10 6.06
CA ALA A 122 -7.86 -2.50 5.03
C ALA A 122 -8.29 -3.78 4.31
N LEU A 123 -8.87 -4.75 5.03
CA LEU A 123 -9.41 -5.99 4.46
C LEU A 123 -10.59 -5.71 3.53
N VAL A 124 -11.53 -4.86 3.94
CA VAL A 124 -12.66 -4.45 3.09
C VAL A 124 -12.17 -3.77 1.81
N ILE A 125 -11.20 -2.85 1.91
CA ILE A 125 -10.60 -2.20 0.74
C ILE A 125 -9.88 -3.21 -0.15
N ALA A 126 -9.12 -4.16 0.41
CA ALA A 126 -8.44 -5.21 -0.34
C ALA A 126 -9.45 -6.09 -1.09
N VAL A 127 -10.55 -6.49 -0.43
CA VAL A 127 -11.63 -7.27 -1.04
C VAL A 127 -12.30 -6.48 -2.16
N LEU A 128 -12.68 -5.22 -1.91
CA LEU A 128 -13.25 -4.34 -2.94
C LEU A 128 -12.30 -4.17 -4.13
N PHE A 129 -11.00 -4.04 -3.89
CA PHE A 129 -10.00 -3.94 -4.94
C PHE A 129 -9.95 -5.23 -5.79
N VAL A 130 -10.03 -6.41 -5.18
CA VAL A 130 -10.10 -7.67 -5.95
C VAL A 130 -11.31 -7.69 -6.89
N PHE A 131 -12.46 -7.18 -6.44
CA PHE A 131 -13.69 -7.16 -7.25
C PHE A 131 -13.73 -6.03 -8.29
N ILE A 132 -13.28 -4.83 -7.94
CA ILE A 132 -13.30 -3.64 -8.81
C ILE A 132 -12.16 -3.71 -9.83
N PHE A 133 -10.98 -4.18 -9.43
CA PHE A 133 -9.79 -4.23 -10.27
C PHE A 133 -9.77 -5.48 -11.17
N LYS A 134 -10.78 -5.60 -12.03
CA LYS A 134 -10.77 -6.46 -13.23
C LYS A 134 -10.02 -5.79 -14.38
N HIS A 135 -8.76 -5.40 -14.19
CA HIS A 135 -7.88 -5.09 -15.33
C HIS A 135 -7.39 -6.41 -15.95
N LYS A 136 -7.64 -6.57 -17.25
CA LYS A 136 -7.08 -7.64 -18.09
C LYS A 136 -5.57 -7.49 -18.11
N HIS A 137 -4.87 -8.59 -17.85
CA HIS A 137 -3.44 -8.68 -18.08
C HIS A 137 -3.19 -8.64 -19.59
N GLU A 138 -2.53 -7.59 -20.09
CA GLU A 138 -1.79 -7.67 -21.35
C GLU A 138 -0.29 -7.69 -21.03
N PRO A 139 0.31 -8.89 -20.91
CA PRO A 139 1.73 -9.06 -20.59
C PRO A 139 2.69 -8.61 -21.72
N GLN A 140 2.18 -8.21 -22.89
CA GLN A 140 2.99 -7.93 -24.09
C GLN A 140 3.61 -6.53 -24.16
N GLU A 141 3.06 -5.50 -23.50
CA GLU A 141 3.63 -4.14 -23.61
C GLU A 141 4.90 -3.92 -22.77
N LEU A 142 5.09 -4.69 -21.69
CA LEU A 142 6.30 -4.60 -20.85
C LEU A 142 7.51 -5.29 -21.50
N GLU A 143 7.29 -6.31 -22.34
CA GLU A 143 8.38 -6.98 -23.08
C GLU A 143 8.97 -6.05 -24.15
N ASN A 144 8.14 -5.31 -24.89
CA ASN A 144 8.58 -4.39 -25.95
C ASN A 144 9.30 -3.13 -25.46
N LYS A 145 9.09 -2.70 -24.20
CA LYS A 145 9.74 -1.48 -23.68
C LYS A 145 11.14 -1.73 -23.11
N TYR A 146 11.50 -2.99 -22.86
CA TYR A 146 12.79 -3.41 -22.31
C TYR A 146 13.56 -4.40 -23.21
N ALA A 147 12.98 -4.80 -24.36
CA ALA A 147 13.69 -5.51 -25.43
C ALA A 147 14.52 -4.54 -26.30
N GLU A 148 15.66 -4.10 -25.75
CA GLU A 148 16.84 -3.53 -26.42
C GLU A 148 16.77 -2.12 -27.05
N PRO A 149 17.86 -1.31 -26.96
CA PRO A 149 19.18 -1.65 -27.46
C PRO A 149 20.30 -1.59 -26.38
N ALA A 150 20.58 -2.71 -25.72
CA ALA A 150 21.86 -3.02 -25.09
C ALA A 150 22.89 -3.63 -26.07
N ILE A 151 22.65 -3.59 -27.39
CA ILE A 151 23.63 -4.01 -28.42
C ILE A 151 23.74 -2.93 -29.51
N ALA A 152 24.32 -1.78 -29.16
CA ALA A 152 24.86 -0.81 -30.12
C ALA A 152 25.81 0.20 -29.42
N ALA A 153 26.92 -0.30 -28.87
CA ALA A 153 28.15 0.47 -28.64
C ALA A 153 29.29 -0.49 -28.28
#